data_AF-D0E4V9-F1
#
_entry.id   AF-D0E4V9-F1
#
_cell.length_a   1.000
_cell.length_b   1.000
_cell.length_c   1.000
_cell.angle_alpha   90.00
_cell.angle_beta   90.00
_cell.angle_gamma   90.00
#
_symmetry.space_group_name_H-M   'P 1'
#
loop_
_entity.id
_entity.type
_entity.pdbx_description
1 polymer ?
#
loop_
_entity_poly.entity_id
_entity_poly.type
_entity_poly.pdbx_seq_one_letter_code
_entity_poly.pdbx_strand_id
1 'polypeptide(L)'
;LLGIWYHNFYKAETHALLPYDQYLHRFAAYFQQGDMESNGKYVTRSGDIVDYSTGPIVWGEPGTNGQHAFYQLIHQGTRLIPADFIAPAQSYNK
;
A
#
# COMPACT_ATOMS: atom_id res chain seq x y z
N LEU A 1 12.51 3.92 0.27
CA LEU A 1 13.10 4.11 1.63
C LEU A 1 12.04 4.39 2.69
N LEU A 2 11.05 5.27 2.46
CA LEU A 2 9.99 5.54 3.45
C LEU A 2 9.18 4.28 3.84
N GLY A 3 8.87 3.40 2.88
CA GLY A 3 8.21 2.13 3.18
C GLY A 3 8.96 1.28 4.20
N ILE A 4 10.29 1.13 4.03
CA ILE A 4 11.17 0.42 4.99
C ILE A 4 11.11 1.08 6.37
N TRP A 5 11.14 2.42 6.42
CA TRP A 5 11.06 3.16 7.68
C TRP A 5 9.76 2.86 8.43
N TYR A 6 8.61 2.96 7.77
CA TYR A 6 7.32 2.68 8.41
C TYR A 6 7.11 1.20 8.72
N HIS A 7 7.53 0.31 7.82
CA HIS A 7 7.33 -1.12 7.97
C HIS A 7 8.23 -1.71 9.06
N ASN A 8 9.54 -1.47 9.00
CA ASN A 8 10.50 -2.11 9.89
C ASN A 8 10.65 -1.41 11.25
N PHE A 9 10.49 -0.08 11.30
CA PHE A 9 10.69 0.69 12.53
C PHE A 9 9.37 1.04 13.22
N TYR A 10 8.35 1.47 12.47
CA TYR A 10 7.02 1.78 13.03
C TYR A 10 6.05 0.61 13.04
N LYS A 11 6.47 -0.57 12.54
CA LYS A 11 5.65 -1.79 12.50
C LYS A 11 4.34 -1.63 11.75
N ALA A 12 4.30 -0.75 10.74
CA ALA A 12 3.15 -0.63 9.86
C ALA A 12 3.09 -1.84 8.91
N GLU A 13 2.16 -2.76 9.16
CA GLU A 13 2.05 -4.01 8.39
C GLU A 13 1.44 -3.84 6.99
N THR A 14 0.71 -2.75 6.76
CA THR A 14 -0.06 -2.54 5.53
C THR A 14 0.35 -1.24 4.84
N HIS A 15 0.11 -1.17 3.53
CA HIS A 15 0.38 -0.01 2.69
C HIS A 15 -0.81 0.25 1.77
N ALA A 16 -1.39 1.45 1.82
CA ALA A 16 -2.56 1.81 1.05
C ALA A 16 -2.18 2.52 -0.26
N LEU A 17 -2.75 2.09 -1.38
CA LEU A 17 -2.64 2.76 -2.69
C LEU A 17 -3.99 3.41 -3.03
N LEU A 18 -4.03 4.74 -3.08
CA LEU A 18 -5.28 5.51 -3.14
C LEU A 18 -5.27 6.40 -4.40
N PRO A 19 -5.56 5.84 -5.59
CA PRO A 19 -5.59 6.62 -6.82
C PRO A 19 -6.87 7.46 -6.91
N TYR A 20 -6.74 8.77 -7.06
CA TYR A 20 -7.82 9.73 -7.31
C TYR A 20 -8.08 9.84 -8.83
N ASP A 21 -8.24 8.69 -9.47
CA ASP A 21 -8.62 8.55 -10.87
C ASP A 21 -9.33 7.20 -11.07
N GLN A 22 -10.56 7.22 -11.56
CA GLN A 22 -11.37 6.01 -11.76
C GLN A 22 -10.78 5.08 -12.84
N TYR A 23 -10.02 5.61 -13.80
CA TYR A 23 -9.32 4.80 -14.79
C TYR A 23 -8.22 3.93 -14.15
N LEU A 24 -7.76 4.28 -12.95
CA LEU A 24 -6.78 3.53 -12.16
C LEU A 24 -7.42 2.53 -11.17
N HIS A 25 -8.70 2.17 -11.31
CA HIS A 25 -9.37 1.23 -10.39
C HIS A 25 -8.75 -0.16 -10.26
N ARG A 26 -7.95 -0.60 -11.23
CA ARG A 26 -7.18 -1.87 -11.14
C ARG A 26 -5.74 -1.68 -10.68
N PHE A 27 -5.30 -0.45 -10.45
CA PHE A 27 -3.91 -0.14 -10.13
C PHE A 27 -3.46 -0.84 -8.84
N ALA A 28 -4.25 -0.73 -7.77
CA ALA A 28 -3.93 -1.39 -6.50
C ALA A 28 -3.87 -2.92 -6.65
N ALA A 29 -4.83 -3.53 -7.35
CA ALA A 29 -4.85 -4.97 -7.60
C ALA A 29 -3.67 -5.47 -8.44
N TYR A 30 -3.24 -4.69 -9.44
CA TYR A 30 -2.05 -4.99 -10.22
C TYR A 30 -0.79 -4.94 -9.34
N PHE A 31 -0.67 -3.90 -8.52
CA PHE A 31 0.51 -3.70 -7.68
C PHE A 31 0.60 -4.66 -6.49
N GLN A 32 -0.55 -5.19 -6.02
CA GLN A 32 -0.59 -6.27 -5.03
C GLN A 32 0.28 -7.44 -5.45
N GLN A 33 0.11 -7.90 -6.70
CA GLN A 33 0.94 -8.98 -7.23
C GLN A 33 2.41 -8.54 -7.27
N GLY A 34 2.69 -7.36 -7.85
CA GLY A 34 4.04 -6.86 -8.02
C GLY A 34 4.83 -6.74 -6.72
N ASP A 35 4.22 -6.28 -5.63
CA ASP A 35 4.89 -6.11 -4.34
C ASP A 35 4.86 -7.40 -3.51
N MET A 36 3.66 -7.92 -3.25
CA MET A 36 3.46 -9.00 -2.30
C MET A 36 4.06 -10.31 -2.80
N GLU A 37 3.98 -10.61 -4.10
CA GLU A 37 4.59 -11.83 -4.67
C GLU A 37 6.13 -11.72 -4.71
N SER A 38 6.65 -10.52 -4.96
CA SER A 38 8.09 -10.27 -5.00
C SER A 38 8.71 -10.35 -3.61
N ASN A 39 8.15 -9.60 -2.66
CA ASN A 39 8.76 -9.31 -1.36
C ASN A 39 8.16 -10.10 -0.19
N GLY A 40 7.07 -10.85 -0.39
CA GLY A 40 6.48 -11.76 0.60
C GLY A 40 7.33 -13.01 0.84
N LYS A 41 8.55 -12.81 1.32
CA LYS A 41 9.59 -13.84 1.50
C LYS A 41 10.15 -13.75 2.91
N TYR A 42 10.64 -14.87 3.42
CA TYR A 42 11.26 -14.95 4.76
C TYR A 42 12.68 -15.54 4.74
N VAL A 43 13.22 -15.81 3.54
CA VAL A 43 14.57 -16.36 3.35
C VAL A 43 15.36 -15.42 2.45
N THR A 44 16.58 -15.09 2.86
CA THR A 44 17.51 -14.27 2.09
C THR A 44 18.10 -15.04 0.91
N ARG A 45 18.78 -14.31 0.01
CA ARG A 45 19.51 -14.94 -1.10
C ARG A 45 20.65 -15.87 -0.66
N SER A 46 21.14 -15.71 0.57
CA SER A 46 22.18 -16.55 1.17
C SER A 46 21.62 -17.84 1.81
N GLY A 47 20.29 -17.97 1.90
CA GLY A 47 19.62 -19.12 2.54
C GLY A 47 19.27 -18.89 4.01
N ASP A 48 19.65 -17.76 4.59
CA ASP A 48 19.34 -17.43 5.99
C ASP A 48 17.91 -16.91 6.17
N ILE A 49 17.28 -17.22 7.31
CA ILE A 49 15.97 -16.66 7.69
C ILE A 49 16.13 -15.19 8.07
N VAL A 50 15.23 -14.33 7.60
CA VAL A 50 15.22 -12.89 7.93
C VAL A 50 14.77 -12.64 9.37
N ASP A 51 15.36 -11.64 10.03
CA ASP A 51 14.97 -11.13 11.36
C ASP A 51 14.20 -9.80 11.28
N TYR A 52 13.83 -9.38 10.07
CA TYR A 52 13.07 -8.17 9.77
C TYR A 52 11.80 -8.48 8.98
N SER A 53 10.81 -7.58 9.08
CA SER A 53 9.59 -7.64 8.27
C SER A 53 9.88 -7.35 6.79
N THR A 54 9.27 -8.10 5.87
CA THR A 54 9.56 -8.01 4.42
C THR A 54 8.48 -7.28 3.64
N GLY A 55 7.74 -7.94 2.74
CA GLY A 55 6.69 -7.29 1.95
C GLY A 55 5.48 -6.90 2.82
N PRO A 56 4.96 -5.67 2.73
CA PRO A 56 3.74 -5.27 3.41
C PRO A 56 2.49 -5.85 2.73
N ILE A 57 1.35 -5.80 3.42
CA ILE A 57 0.05 -6.06 2.79
C ILE A 57 -0.38 -4.81 2.00
N VAL A 58 -0.42 -4.91 0.68
CA VAL A 58 -0.84 -3.81 -0.20
C VAL A 58 -2.34 -3.88 -0.46
N TRP A 59 -3.04 -2.75 -0.35
CA TRP A 59 -4.48 -2.68 -0.57
C TRP A 59 -4.93 -1.27 -0.98
N GLY A 60 -6.15 -1.12 -1.48
CA GLY A 60 -6.71 0.19 -1.79
C GLY A 60 -7.78 0.15 -2.88
N GLU A 61 -8.45 1.27 -3.05
CA GLU A 61 -9.52 1.52 -4.01
C GLU A 61 -9.40 2.96 -4.51
N PRO A 62 -9.93 3.30 -5.70
CA PRO A 62 -9.98 4.68 -6.15
C PRO A 62 -10.68 5.62 -5.17
N GLY A 63 -10.18 6.86 -5.13
CA GLY A 63 -10.90 7.99 -4.58
C GLY A 63 -12.05 8.41 -5.51
N THR A 64 -13.22 8.82 -5.01
CA THR A 64 -13.57 9.03 -3.58
C THR A 64 -14.26 7.83 -2.92
N ASN A 65 -14.48 6.71 -3.63
CA ASN A 65 -15.16 5.54 -3.09
C ASN A 65 -14.51 5.03 -1.78
N GLY A 66 -13.18 5.00 -1.75
CA GLY A 66 -12.43 4.62 -0.53
C GLY A 66 -12.74 5.48 0.70
N GLN A 67 -13.07 6.77 0.50
CA GLN A 67 -13.42 7.70 1.58
C GLN A 67 -14.66 7.26 2.34
N HIS A 68 -15.60 6.61 1.66
CA HIS A 68 -16.86 6.13 2.23
C HIS A 68 -16.81 4.66 2.66
N ALA A 69 -15.67 3.97 2.47
CA ALA A 69 -15.52 2.56 2.80
C ALA A 69 -14.63 2.35 4.03
N PHE A 70 -13.39 2.85 4.01
CA PHE A 70 -12.36 2.46 4.99
C PHE A 70 -11.51 3.62 5.54
N TYR A 71 -11.68 4.85 5.04
CA TYR A 71 -10.95 6.02 5.55
C TYR A 71 -11.21 6.28 7.03
N GLN A 72 -12.38 5.90 7.55
CA GLN A 72 -12.67 5.96 8.98
C GLN A 72 -11.61 5.20 9.82
N LEU A 73 -11.18 4.02 9.35
CA LEU A 73 -10.13 3.24 10.02
C LEU A 73 -8.76 3.90 9.85
N ILE A 74 -8.47 4.47 8.68
CA ILE A 74 -7.20 5.21 8.45
C ILE A 74 -7.10 6.41 9.40
N HIS A 75 -8.20 7.14 9.61
CA HIS A 75 -8.20 8.38 10.40
C HIS A 75 -8.34 8.17 11.91
N GLN A 76 -9.17 7.23 12.35
CA GLN A 76 -9.53 7.05 13.76
C GLN A 76 -9.21 5.65 14.30
N GLY A 77 -8.70 4.76 13.46
CA GLY A 77 -8.23 3.45 13.89
C GLY A 77 -6.93 3.56 14.69
N THR A 78 -6.56 2.44 15.29
CA THR A 78 -5.36 2.33 16.14
C THR A 78 -4.12 1.85 15.37
N ARG A 79 -4.25 1.58 14.06
CA ARG A 79 -3.16 1.10 13.21
C ARG A 79 -2.58 2.26 12.42
N LEU A 80 -1.24 2.32 12.35
CA LEU A 80 -0.55 3.20 11.43
C LEU A 80 -0.58 2.60 10.02
N ILE A 81 -1.10 3.35 9.05
CA ILE A 81 -1.23 2.91 7.66
C ILE A 81 -0.59 3.97 6.75
N PRO A 82 0.65 3.75 6.27
CA PRO A 82 1.21 4.50 5.17
C PRO A 82 0.30 4.46 3.94
N ALA A 83 0.14 5.60 3.28
CA ALA A 83 -0.77 5.74 2.15
C ALA A 83 -0.14 6.58 1.04
N ASP A 84 -0.13 6.03 -0.17
CA ASP A 84 0.26 6.75 -1.38
C ASP A 84 -0.99 7.29 -2.09
N PHE A 85 -1.08 8.62 -2.15
CA PHE A 85 -2.10 9.31 -2.92
C PHE A 85 -1.57 9.58 -4.32
N ILE A 86 -2.31 9.13 -5.34
CA ILE A 86 -1.93 9.27 -6.75
C ILE A 86 -3.05 10.04 -7.44
N ALA A 87 -2.75 11.20 -8.01
CA ALA A 87 -3.75 12.03 -8.70
C ALA A 87 -3.16 12.64 -9.96
N PRO A 88 -3.90 12.64 -11.10
CA PRO A 88 -3.46 13.35 -12.28
C PRO A 88 -3.64 14.87 -12.08
N ALA A 89 -2.68 15.66 -12.54
CA ALA A 89 -2.80 17.13 -12.51
C ALA A 89 -3.87 17.65 -13.49
N GLN A 90 -4.17 16.89 -14.54
CA GLN A 90 -5.19 17.20 -15.54
C GLN A 90 -6.12 16.00 -15.71
N SER A 91 -7.43 16.25 -15.67
CA SER A 91 -8.44 15.22 -15.91
C SER A 91 -8.38 14.70 -17.34
N TYR A 92 -8.55 13.39 -17.52
CA TYR A 92 -8.83 12.81 -18.84
C TYR A 92 -10.25 13.19 -19.33
N ASN A 93 -11.17 13.37 -18.39
CA ASN A 93 -12.51 13.86 -18.67
C ASN A 93 -12.42 15.38 -18.89
N LYS A 94 -12.54 15.81 -20.14
CA LYS A 94 -12.63 17.22 -20.54
C LYS A 94 -14.04 17.77 -20.33
#